data_AF-A0AAW0FN34-F1
#
_entry.id   AF-A0AAW0FN34-F1
#
_cell.length_a   1.000
_cell.length_b   1.000
_cell.length_c   1.000
_cell.angle_alpha   90.00
_cell.angle_beta   90.00
_cell.angle_gamma   90.00
#
_symmetry.space_group_name_H-M   'P 1'
#
loop_
_entity.id
_entity.type
_entity.pdbx_description
1 polymer ?
#
loop_
_entity_poly.entity_id
_entity_poly.type
_entity_poly.pdbx_seq_one_letter_code
_entity_poly.pdbx_strand_id
1 'polypeptide(L)'
;MRRDVRILLVGDEGVGKSTIITSLIKESFVPHVQHVVPEVTIPPETTPENVTTYIVDSGCTPQDTQHLETEIRKAHVICVVYAIDNPNSFDRIPTYWLPYFRQLGVNVPVILVGNKIDLRGGEVTNEALEDEIIPIMNEFKEVETCVECSAKLPLNVSEVFYFAQKAVLHPTAPLYDSRDHVLKKECVAALRRIFTLCDTNKDGILDANELNEFQRECFDTPLQAQELEGIKAMVQEHSPDGVRDGGLTAEGFLFPAHEIHPAGSFGDYLDCASVETKTEPISRRFDVPHDCSVELSPNGYKFLTDLFEAFDKDQDGALNQDELTDLFSTSPGNPWAAQQFPETTVANDAGRGHSPRVG
;
A
#
# COMPACT_ATOMS: atom_id res chain seq x y z
N MET A 1 0.65 -14.13 5.79
CA MET A 1 0.71 -13.86 4.34
C MET A 1 0.30 -15.09 3.55
N ARG A 2 -0.44 -14.89 2.44
CA ARG A 2 -0.69 -15.95 1.45
C ARG A 2 0.65 -16.39 0.86
N ARG A 3 0.86 -17.70 0.71
CA ARG A 3 2.11 -18.26 0.16
C ARG A 3 2.05 -18.41 -1.36
N ASP A 4 0.87 -18.23 -1.91
CA ASP A 4 0.54 -18.41 -3.30
C ASP A 4 -0.50 -17.41 -3.77
N VAL A 5 -0.37 -17.00 -5.04
CA VAL A 5 -1.28 -16.09 -5.74
C VAL A 5 -1.81 -16.81 -6.98
N ARG A 6 -3.11 -16.68 -7.24
CA ARG A 6 -3.77 -17.32 -8.38
C ARG A 6 -4.43 -16.25 -9.23
N ILE A 7 -3.85 -16.02 -10.41
CA ILE A 7 -4.24 -15.02 -11.38
C ILE A 7 -5.06 -15.70 -12.46
N LEU A 8 -6.30 -15.25 -12.64
CA LEU A 8 -7.18 -15.73 -13.69
C LEU A 8 -7.30 -14.68 -14.79
N LEU A 9 -6.99 -15.04 -16.04
CA LEU A 9 -7.25 -14.18 -17.19
C LEU A 9 -8.63 -14.50 -17.76
N VAL A 10 -9.50 -13.50 -17.83
CA VAL A 10 -10.85 -13.57 -18.41
C VAL A 10 -11.04 -12.48 -19.46
N GLY A 11 -12.06 -12.60 -20.29
CA GLY A 11 -12.31 -11.67 -21.38
C GLY A 11 -12.83 -12.36 -22.62
N ASP A 12 -13.23 -11.56 -23.61
CA ASP A 12 -13.89 -12.04 -24.82
C ASP A 12 -12.97 -12.92 -25.70
N GLU A 13 -13.58 -13.61 -26.67
CA GLU A 13 -12.84 -14.39 -27.66
C GLU A 13 -11.96 -13.46 -28.53
N GLY A 14 -10.72 -13.86 -28.80
CA GLY A 14 -9.82 -13.09 -29.67
C GLY A 14 -9.16 -11.86 -29.05
N VAL A 15 -9.35 -11.59 -27.75
CA VAL A 15 -8.69 -10.47 -27.06
C VAL A 15 -7.21 -10.72 -26.75
N GLY A 16 -6.77 -11.98 -26.78
CA GLY A 16 -5.36 -12.36 -26.66
C GLY A 16 -4.89 -12.85 -25.29
N LYS A 17 -5.80 -13.37 -24.44
CA LYS A 17 -5.48 -13.97 -23.11
C LYS A 17 -4.34 -14.99 -23.18
N SER A 18 -4.51 -16.03 -23.99
CA SER A 18 -3.52 -17.10 -24.21
C SER A 18 -2.18 -16.57 -24.74
N THR A 19 -2.22 -15.52 -25.57
CA THR A 19 -1.04 -14.88 -26.14
C THR A 19 -0.26 -14.10 -25.08
N ILE A 20 -0.94 -13.38 -24.18
CA ILE A 20 -0.30 -12.68 -23.04
C ILE A 20 0.47 -13.69 -22.17
N ILE A 21 -0.18 -14.80 -21.81
CA ILE A 21 0.45 -15.85 -20.98
C ILE A 21 1.65 -16.48 -21.70
N THR A 22 1.50 -16.80 -22.98
CA THR A 22 2.58 -17.41 -23.77
C THR A 22 3.74 -16.45 -23.97
N SER A 23 3.45 -15.16 -24.17
CA SER A 23 4.46 -14.10 -24.33
C SER A 23 5.27 -13.89 -23.04
N LEU A 24 4.63 -13.99 -21.87
CA LEU A 24 5.33 -13.96 -20.59
C LEU A 24 6.35 -15.11 -20.46
N ILE A 25 5.95 -16.33 -20.81
CA ILE A 25 6.80 -17.53 -20.61
C ILE A 25 7.94 -17.60 -21.64
N LYS A 26 7.66 -17.24 -22.89
CA LYS A 26 8.62 -17.40 -23.99
C LYS A 26 9.39 -16.12 -24.29
N GLU A 27 9.09 -15.03 -23.61
CA GLU A 27 9.64 -13.68 -23.84
C GLU A 27 9.57 -13.27 -25.33
N SER A 28 8.59 -13.81 -26.05
CA SER A 28 8.46 -13.67 -27.50
C SER A 28 7.05 -13.94 -27.98
N PHE A 29 6.65 -13.26 -29.05
CA PHE A 29 5.33 -13.44 -29.64
C PHE A 29 5.23 -14.78 -30.36
N VAL A 30 4.17 -15.52 -30.05
CA VAL A 30 3.82 -16.78 -30.72
C VAL A 30 2.54 -16.60 -31.53
N PRO A 31 2.59 -16.70 -32.88
CA PRO A 31 1.41 -16.48 -33.73
C PRO A 31 0.31 -17.54 -33.57
N HIS A 32 0.70 -18.78 -33.24
CA HIS A 32 -0.21 -19.92 -33.15
C HIS A 32 -0.20 -20.49 -31.73
N VAL A 33 -1.10 -19.99 -30.90
CA VAL A 33 -1.30 -20.44 -29.52
C VAL A 33 -2.54 -21.33 -29.46
N GLN A 34 -2.56 -22.26 -28.51
CA GLN A 34 -3.74 -23.05 -28.19
C GLN A 34 -4.87 -22.14 -27.69
N HIS A 35 -6.12 -22.54 -27.87
CA HIS A 35 -7.29 -21.76 -27.45
C HIS A 35 -7.35 -21.54 -25.93
N VAL A 36 -6.88 -22.52 -25.15
CA VAL A 36 -6.67 -22.41 -23.70
C VAL A 36 -5.29 -22.99 -23.41
N VAL A 37 -4.44 -22.21 -22.74
CA VAL A 37 -3.11 -22.66 -22.30
C VAL A 37 -3.25 -23.44 -20.98
N PRO A 38 -2.50 -24.54 -20.78
CA PRO A 38 -2.44 -25.21 -19.48
C PRO A 38 -2.03 -24.25 -18.36
N GLU A 39 -2.45 -24.53 -17.12
CA GLU A 39 -2.06 -23.72 -15.96
C GLU A 39 -0.53 -23.59 -15.87
N VAL A 40 -0.07 -22.36 -15.67
CA VAL A 40 1.35 -22.01 -15.60
C VAL A 40 1.69 -21.68 -14.16
N THR A 41 2.73 -22.32 -13.63
CA THR A 41 3.23 -22.03 -12.28
C THR A 41 4.56 -21.31 -12.38
N ILE A 42 4.61 -20.08 -11.85
CA ILE A 42 5.84 -19.30 -11.69
C ILE A 42 6.36 -19.55 -10.27
N PRO A 43 7.59 -20.04 -10.13
CA PRO A 43 8.18 -20.32 -8.83
C PRO A 43 8.57 -19.01 -8.10
N PRO A 44 8.60 -19.01 -6.77
CA PRO A 44 8.75 -17.79 -5.96
C PRO A 44 10.06 -17.05 -6.27
N GLU A 45 11.13 -17.76 -6.60
CA GLU A 45 12.46 -17.18 -6.87
C GLU A 45 12.48 -16.30 -8.14
N THR A 46 11.43 -16.40 -8.97
CA THR A 46 11.29 -15.61 -10.21
C THR A 46 10.32 -14.44 -10.03
N THR A 47 9.64 -14.35 -8.88
CA THR A 47 8.70 -13.26 -8.58
C THR A 47 9.34 -12.21 -7.66
N PRO A 48 9.07 -10.91 -7.85
CA PRO A 48 9.59 -9.86 -6.95
C PRO A 48 9.22 -10.09 -5.48
N GLU A 49 8.01 -10.61 -5.26
CA GLU A 49 7.39 -10.79 -3.95
C GLU A 49 7.72 -12.14 -3.27
N ASN A 50 8.56 -12.97 -3.90
CA ASN A 50 8.90 -14.33 -3.43
C ASN A 50 7.67 -15.23 -3.13
N VAL A 51 6.63 -15.16 -3.98
CA VAL A 51 5.41 -15.97 -3.85
C VAL A 51 5.18 -16.86 -5.06
N THR A 52 4.63 -18.07 -4.84
CA THR A 52 4.28 -18.95 -5.96
C THR A 52 3.08 -18.39 -6.71
N THR A 53 3.20 -18.17 -8.01
CA THR A 53 2.12 -17.56 -8.81
C THR A 53 1.57 -18.56 -9.82
N TYR A 54 0.26 -18.82 -9.74
CA TYR A 54 -0.48 -19.66 -10.67
C TYR A 54 -1.23 -18.79 -11.65
N ILE A 55 -0.96 -18.95 -12.95
CA ILE A 55 -1.63 -18.22 -14.02
C ILE A 55 -2.56 -19.19 -14.76
N VAL A 56 -3.85 -18.83 -14.79
CA VAL A 56 -4.91 -19.63 -15.38
C VAL A 56 -5.49 -18.89 -16.58
N ASP A 57 -5.45 -19.55 -17.74
CA ASP A 57 -6.15 -19.10 -18.94
C ASP A 57 -7.60 -19.58 -18.90
N SER A 58 -8.54 -18.74 -19.33
CA SER A 58 -9.95 -19.12 -19.39
C SER A 58 -10.47 -19.22 -20.82
N GLY A 59 -11.19 -20.30 -21.09
CA GLY A 59 -11.94 -20.47 -22.33
C GLY A 59 -13.18 -19.57 -22.35
N CYS A 60 -13.53 -19.08 -23.54
CA CYS A 60 -14.72 -18.24 -23.74
C CYS A 60 -15.89 -19.02 -24.37
N THR A 61 -15.77 -20.35 -24.54
CA THR A 61 -16.83 -21.13 -25.20
C THR A 61 -17.99 -21.43 -24.24
N PRO A 62 -19.23 -21.59 -24.74
CA PRO A 62 -20.39 -21.94 -23.90
C PRO A 62 -20.25 -23.26 -23.15
N GLN A 63 -19.35 -24.14 -23.60
CA GLN A 63 -19.07 -25.42 -22.95
C GLN A 63 -18.15 -25.24 -21.74
N ASP A 64 -17.38 -24.15 -21.72
CA ASP A 64 -16.43 -23.83 -20.65
C ASP A 64 -17.07 -23.06 -19.50
N THR A 65 -18.34 -22.64 -19.59
CA THR A 65 -18.97 -21.76 -18.60
C THR A 65 -18.92 -22.32 -17.18
N GLN A 66 -19.19 -23.62 -16.97
CA GLN A 66 -19.09 -24.23 -15.64
C GLN A 66 -17.65 -24.28 -15.12
N HIS A 67 -16.69 -24.49 -16.03
CA HIS A 67 -15.27 -24.48 -15.68
C HIS A 67 -14.83 -23.06 -15.32
N LEU A 68 -15.16 -22.06 -16.14
CA LEU A 68 -14.93 -20.64 -15.90
C LEU A 68 -15.46 -20.21 -14.53
N GLU A 69 -16.70 -20.53 -14.18
CA GLU A 69 -17.24 -20.20 -12.85
C GLU A 69 -16.45 -20.84 -11.70
N THR A 70 -15.97 -22.06 -11.89
CA THR A 70 -15.15 -22.77 -10.91
C THR A 70 -13.80 -22.08 -10.74
N GLU A 71 -13.20 -21.63 -11.84
CA GLU A 71 -11.93 -20.93 -11.82
C GLU A 71 -12.05 -19.51 -11.25
N ILE A 72 -13.14 -18.79 -11.56
CA ILE A 72 -13.46 -17.47 -10.99
C ILE A 72 -13.56 -17.55 -9.47
N ARG A 73 -14.26 -18.56 -8.92
CA ARG A 73 -14.41 -18.72 -7.46
C ARG A 73 -13.11 -19.07 -6.73
N LYS A 74 -12.12 -19.62 -7.44
CA LYS A 74 -10.79 -19.97 -6.90
C LYS A 74 -9.75 -18.87 -7.12
N ALA A 75 -10.05 -17.87 -7.95
CA ALA A 75 -9.09 -16.82 -8.28
C ALA A 75 -8.80 -15.96 -7.05
N HIS A 76 -7.54 -15.55 -6.89
CA HIS A 76 -7.15 -14.54 -5.91
C HIS A 76 -7.21 -13.13 -6.51
N VAL A 77 -7.06 -13.02 -7.83
CA VAL A 77 -7.18 -11.80 -8.64
C VAL A 77 -7.65 -12.17 -10.04
N ILE A 78 -8.46 -11.30 -10.66
CA ILE A 78 -9.00 -11.49 -12.00
C ILE A 78 -8.45 -10.40 -12.93
N CYS A 79 -7.81 -10.81 -14.02
CA CYS A 79 -7.38 -9.90 -15.08
C CYS A 79 -8.42 -9.94 -16.21
N VAL A 80 -9.17 -8.86 -16.39
CA VAL A 80 -10.17 -8.75 -17.47
C VAL A 80 -9.49 -8.13 -18.68
N VAL A 81 -9.25 -8.97 -19.69
CA VAL A 81 -8.55 -8.60 -20.92
C VAL A 81 -9.56 -8.12 -21.96
N TYR A 82 -9.36 -6.90 -22.44
CA TYR A 82 -10.02 -6.36 -23.62
C TYR A 82 -8.98 -6.05 -24.69
N ALA A 83 -9.43 -5.86 -25.93
CA ALA A 83 -8.54 -5.54 -27.03
C ALA A 83 -8.82 -4.13 -27.56
N ILE A 84 -7.77 -3.34 -27.75
CA ILE A 84 -7.88 -1.96 -28.24
C ILE A 84 -8.50 -1.89 -29.65
N ASP A 85 -8.32 -2.94 -30.45
CA ASP A 85 -8.92 -3.06 -31.79
C ASP A 85 -10.40 -3.47 -31.79
N ASN A 86 -10.97 -3.79 -30.61
CA ASN A 86 -12.35 -4.24 -30.46
C ASN A 86 -13.07 -3.49 -29.31
N PRO A 87 -13.69 -2.33 -29.60
CA PRO A 87 -14.40 -1.54 -28.59
C PRO A 87 -15.49 -2.31 -27.83
N ASN A 88 -16.17 -3.25 -28.50
CA ASN A 88 -17.21 -4.07 -27.84
C ASN A 88 -16.65 -4.90 -26.66
N SER A 89 -15.37 -5.29 -26.72
CA SER A 89 -14.75 -6.03 -25.62
C SER A 89 -14.55 -5.17 -24.37
N PHE A 90 -14.37 -3.86 -24.55
CA PHE A 90 -14.29 -2.89 -23.45
C PHE A 90 -15.69 -2.58 -22.87
N ASP A 91 -16.67 -2.32 -23.73
CA ASP A 91 -18.06 -2.04 -23.30
C ASP A 91 -18.68 -3.19 -22.48
N ARG A 92 -18.20 -4.42 -22.72
CA ARG A 92 -18.64 -5.62 -21.99
C ARG A 92 -18.08 -5.74 -20.58
N ILE A 93 -17.06 -4.97 -20.21
CA ILE A 93 -16.48 -4.99 -18.87
C ILE A 93 -17.53 -4.60 -17.81
N PRO A 94 -18.08 -3.37 -17.82
CA PRO A 94 -19.07 -2.96 -16.84
C PRO A 94 -20.45 -3.60 -17.08
N THR A 95 -20.80 -3.97 -18.31
CA THR A 95 -22.15 -4.48 -18.64
C THR A 95 -22.32 -5.98 -18.43
N TYR A 96 -21.23 -6.76 -18.49
CA TYR A 96 -21.27 -8.22 -18.38
C TYR A 96 -20.28 -8.77 -17.35
N TRP A 97 -18.97 -8.53 -17.53
CA TRP A 97 -17.93 -9.22 -16.75
C TRP A 97 -17.99 -8.86 -15.25
N LEU A 98 -18.00 -7.58 -14.92
CA LEU A 98 -18.03 -7.15 -13.52
C LEU A 98 -19.35 -7.54 -12.81
N PRO A 99 -20.55 -7.32 -13.38
CA PRO A 99 -21.80 -7.85 -12.81
C PRO A 99 -21.80 -9.37 -12.65
N TYR A 100 -21.18 -10.10 -13.58
CA TYR A 100 -21.10 -11.56 -13.52
C TYR A 100 -20.27 -12.04 -12.33
N PHE A 101 -19.12 -11.41 -12.03
CA PHE A 101 -18.33 -11.73 -10.85
C PHE A 101 -19.10 -11.47 -9.55
N ARG A 102 -19.81 -10.34 -9.48
CA ARG A 102 -20.69 -10.00 -8.34
C ARG A 102 -21.81 -11.02 -8.17
N GLN A 103 -22.43 -11.49 -9.25
CA GLN A 103 -23.47 -12.52 -9.22
C GLN A 103 -22.94 -13.86 -8.67
N LEU A 104 -21.67 -14.19 -8.95
CA LEU A 104 -21.01 -15.38 -8.41
C LEU A 104 -20.58 -15.21 -6.94
N GLY A 105 -20.76 -14.02 -6.36
CA GLY A 105 -20.35 -13.70 -4.98
C GLY A 105 -18.85 -13.55 -4.81
N VAL A 106 -18.11 -13.28 -5.90
CA VAL A 106 -16.66 -13.14 -5.87
C VAL A 106 -16.30 -11.69 -5.62
N ASN A 107 -15.52 -11.45 -4.56
CA ASN A 107 -15.04 -10.14 -4.16
C ASN A 107 -13.50 -10.17 -4.08
N VAL A 108 -12.87 -10.25 -5.24
CA VAL A 108 -11.41 -10.27 -5.41
C VAL A 108 -11.01 -9.09 -6.27
N PRO A 109 -9.77 -8.58 -6.13
CA PRO A 109 -9.30 -7.48 -6.97
C PRO A 109 -9.37 -7.83 -8.46
N VAL A 110 -9.69 -6.82 -9.26
CA VAL A 110 -9.81 -6.89 -10.71
C VAL A 110 -8.84 -5.91 -11.35
N ILE A 111 -8.07 -6.39 -12.33
CA ILE A 111 -7.16 -5.59 -13.14
C ILE A 111 -7.71 -5.56 -14.56
N LEU A 112 -7.92 -4.36 -15.11
CA LEU A 112 -8.30 -4.21 -16.51
C LEU A 112 -7.05 -4.26 -17.38
N VAL A 113 -7.08 -5.05 -18.46
CA VAL A 113 -5.92 -5.27 -19.31
C VAL A 113 -6.26 -4.92 -20.76
N GLY A 114 -5.76 -3.78 -21.22
CA GLY A 114 -5.91 -3.31 -22.60
C GLY A 114 -4.83 -3.91 -23.50
N ASN A 115 -5.15 -4.98 -24.23
CA ASN A 115 -4.19 -5.67 -25.10
C ASN A 115 -4.21 -5.15 -26.55
N LYS A 116 -3.13 -5.44 -27.29
CA LYS A 116 -2.91 -5.05 -28.70
C LYS A 116 -2.74 -3.55 -28.90
N ILE A 117 -2.07 -2.87 -27.98
CA ILE A 117 -1.73 -1.45 -28.12
C ILE A 117 -0.89 -1.15 -29.37
N ASP A 118 -0.21 -2.16 -29.93
CA ASP A 118 0.53 -2.03 -31.19
C ASP A 118 -0.36 -1.73 -32.41
N LEU A 119 -1.68 -1.95 -32.29
CA LEU A 119 -2.66 -1.62 -33.32
C LEU A 119 -3.24 -0.22 -33.16
N ARG A 120 -2.94 0.47 -32.05
CA ARG A 120 -3.37 1.84 -31.81
C ARG A 120 -2.60 2.78 -32.74
N GLY A 121 -3.34 3.52 -33.55
CA GLY A 121 -2.78 4.57 -34.40
C GLY A 121 -2.79 5.92 -33.69
N GLY A 122 -1.63 6.56 -33.57
CA GLY A 122 -1.47 7.88 -32.93
C GLY A 122 -1.08 7.82 -31.46
N GLU A 123 -0.67 8.98 -30.91
CA GLU A 123 -0.45 9.16 -29.48
C GLU A 123 -1.82 9.34 -28.81
N VAL A 124 -2.25 8.33 -28.04
CA VAL A 124 -3.34 8.51 -27.07
C VAL A 124 -2.66 8.98 -25.78
N THR A 125 -3.07 10.14 -25.27
CA THR A 125 -2.57 10.62 -23.99
C THR A 125 -3.18 9.80 -22.87
N ASN A 126 -2.44 9.65 -21.77
CA ASN A 126 -2.94 8.93 -20.58
C ASN A 126 -4.27 9.53 -20.09
N GLU A 127 -4.50 10.82 -20.30
CA GLU A 127 -5.75 11.52 -19.93
C GLU A 127 -6.99 10.91 -20.59
N ALA A 128 -6.93 10.55 -21.89
CA ALA A 128 -8.09 10.03 -22.60
C ALA A 128 -8.48 8.62 -22.13
N LEU A 129 -7.51 7.83 -21.66
CA LEU A 129 -7.75 6.52 -21.06
C LEU A 129 -8.32 6.67 -19.66
N GLU A 130 -7.80 7.62 -18.87
CA GLU A 130 -8.32 7.93 -17.55
C GLU A 130 -9.80 8.33 -17.61
N ASP A 131 -10.19 9.16 -18.58
CA ASP A 131 -11.59 9.57 -18.77
C ASP A 131 -12.55 8.40 -19.00
N GLU A 132 -12.11 7.31 -19.64
CA GLU A 132 -12.92 6.11 -19.88
C GLU A 132 -12.92 5.13 -18.69
N ILE A 133 -11.79 5.05 -17.96
CA ILE A 133 -11.58 4.07 -16.90
C ILE A 133 -12.10 4.56 -15.54
N ILE A 134 -11.93 5.85 -15.22
CA ILE A 134 -12.35 6.45 -13.94
C ILE A 134 -13.83 6.16 -13.63
N PRO A 135 -14.79 6.32 -14.57
CA PRO A 135 -16.19 5.99 -14.31
C PRO A 135 -16.40 4.54 -13.89
N ILE A 136 -15.68 3.61 -14.52
CA ILE A 136 -15.76 2.17 -14.19
C ILE A 136 -15.18 1.92 -12.80
N MET A 137 -14.03 2.51 -12.46
CA MET A 137 -13.41 2.33 -11.14
C MET A 137 -14.27 2.91 -10.00
N ASN A 138 -14.99 4.01 -10.27
CA ASN A 138 -15.90 4.62 -9.31
C ASN A 138 -17.16 3.76 -9.06
N GLU A 139 -17.68 3.10 -10.10
CA GLU A 139 -18.83 2.20 -10.00
C GLU A 139 -18.45 0.81 -9.44
N PHE A 140 -17.26 0.33 -9.81
CA PHE A 140 -16.77 -1.00 -9.50
C PHE A 140 -15.52 -0.96 -8.64
N LYS A 141 -15.74 -0.93 -7.31
CA LYS A 141 -14.69 -0.86 -6.29
C LYS A 141 -13.69 -2.03 -6.33
N GLU A 142 -14.07 -3.15 -6.94
CA GLU A 142 -13.18 -4.28 -7.15
C GLU A 142 -12.11 -4.00 -8.22
N VAL A 143 -12.30 -3.00 -9.08
CA VAL A 143 -11.32 -2.61 -10.10
C VAL A 143 -10.23 -1.76 -9.45
N GLU A 144 -9.03 -2.31 -9.34
CA GLU A 144 -7.88 -1.66 -8.70
C GLU A 144 -7.11 -0.76 -9.67
N THR A 145 -6.90 -1.22 -10.91
CA THR A 145 -6.14 -0.45 -11.90
C THR A 145 -6.39 -0.96 -13.33
N CYS A 146 -5.89 -0.21 -14.31
CA CYS A 146 -5.87 -0.56 -15.72
C CYS A 146 -4.44 -0.57 -16.24
N VAL A 147 -4.06 -1.63 -16.95
CA VAL A 147 -2.73 -1.78 -17.55
C VAL A 147 -2.89 -2.02 -19.04
N GLU A 148 -2.19 -1.23 -19.84
CA GLU A 148 -2.15 -1.40 -21.28
C GLU A 148 -0.90 -2.17 -21.70
N CYS A 149 -1.07 -3.19 -22.55
CA CYS A 149 0.01 -4.09 -22.96
C CYS A 149 -0.05 -4.48 -24.45
N SER A 150 1.09 -4.90 -25.01
CA SER A 150 1.13 -5.59 -26.30
C SER A 150 1.83 -6.93 -26.14
N ALA A 151 1.05 -8.02 -26.25
CA ALA A 151 1.63 -9.36 -26.30
C ALA A 151 2.51 -9.61 -27.55
N LYS A 152 2.37 -8.77 -28.60
CA LYS A 152 3.12 -8.87 -29.85
C LYS A 152 4.49 -8.20 -29.77
N LEU A 153 4.59 -7.06 -29.08
CA LEU A 153 5.84 -6.32 -28.83
C LEU A 153 6.43 -6.60 -27.44
N PRO A 154 6.05 -7.71 -26.80
CA PRO A 154 6.09 -7.92 -25.33
C PRO A 154 6.14 -6.65 -24.44
N LEU A 155 5.32 -5.64 -24.73
CA LEU A 155 5.27 -4.40 -23.95
C LEU A 155 4.32 -4.56 -22.77
N ASN A 156 4.79 -4.20 -21.56
CA ASN A 156 4.04 -4.19 -20.30
C ASN A 156 3.37 -5.53 -19.90
N VAL A 157 3.73 -6.63 -20.56
CA VAL A 157 3.17 -7.96 -20.24
C VAL A 157 3.52 -8.35 -18.80
N SER A 158 4.76 -8.12 -18.37
CA SER A 158 5.20 -8.39 -17.00
C SER A 158 4.51 -7.50 -15.96
N GLU A 159 4.21 -6.24 -16.32
CA GLU A 159 3.54 -5.28 -15.43
C GLU A 159 2.12 -5.74 -15.07
N VAL A 160 1.39 -6.33 -16.02
CA VAL A 160 0.06 -6.92 -15.75
C VAL A 160 0.11 -7.92 -14.60
N PHE A 161 1.09 -8.81 -14.61
CA PHE A 161 1.24 -9.84 -13.57
C PHE A 161 1.83 -9.27 -12.27
N TYR A 162 2.68 -8.25 -12.36
CA TYR A 162 3.20 -7.51 -11.21
C TYR A 162 2.07 -6.83 -10.44
N PHE A 163 1.26 -6.00 -11.11
CA PHE A 163 0.13 -5.32 -10.48
C PHE A 163 -0.93 -6.30 -9.96
N ALA A 164 -1.17 -7.42 -10.66
CA ALA A 164 -2.07 -8.45 -10.19
C ALA A 164 -1.58 -9.12 -8.89
N GLN A 165 -0.29 -9.41 -8.76
CA GLN A 165 0.29 -9.92 -7.50
C GLN A 165 0.17 -8.88 -6.39
N LYS A 166 0.56 -7.64 -6.70
CA LYS A 166 0.54 -6.54 -5.73
C LYS A 166 -0.86 -6.28 -5.17
N ALA A 167 -1.89 -6.30 -6.01
CA ALA A 167 -3.28 -6.11 -5.57
C ALA A 167 -3.76 -7.19 -4.56
N VAL A 168 -3.19 -8.40 -4.62
CA VAL A 168 -3.53 -9.49 -3.69
C VAL A 168 -2.72 -9.40 -2.39
N LEU A 169 -1.44 -9.07 -2.50
CA LEU A 169 -0.50 -9.07 -1.38
C LEU A 169 -0.61 -7.79 -0.55
N HIS A 170 -0.87 -6.66 -1.21
CA HIS A 170 -0.95 -5.32 -0.64
C HIS A 170 -2.30 -4.66 -1.01
N PRO A 171 -3.44 -5.21 -0.56
CA PRO A 171 -4.75 -4.68 -0.91
C PRO A 171 -4.91 -3.25 -0.37
N THR A 172 -5.39 -2.34 -1.22
CA THR A 172 -5.57 -0.91 -0.88
C THR A 172 -6.88 -0.66 -0.12
N ALA A 173 -7.88 -1.53 -0.31
CA ALA A 173 -9.22 -1.40 0.27
C ALA A 173 -9.30 -1.23 1.80
N PRO A 174 -8.40 -1.79 2.64
CA PRO A 174 -8.36 -1.49 4.08
C PRO A 174 -7.91 -0.05 4.39
N LEU A 175 -7.09 0.55 3.52
CA LEU A 175 -6.41 1.82 3.74
C LEU A 175 -7.14 3.02 3.12
N TYR A 176 -7.83 2.81 2.00
CA TYR A 176 -8.42 3.87 1.18
C TYR A 176 -9.94 3.67 1.01
N ASP A 177 -10.70 4.77 1.01
CA ASP A 177 -12.11 4.78 0.62
C ASP A 177 -12.24 5.26 -0.83
N SER A 178 -12.55 4.32 -1.72
CA SER A 178 -12.74 4.59 -3.15
C SER A 178 -13.94 5.46 -3.49
N ARG A 179 -14.89 5.71 -2.58
CA ARG A 179 -16.04 6.62 -2.86
C ARG A 179 -15.67 8.08 -2.72
N ASP A 180 -15.00 8.37 -1.62
CA ASP A 180 -14.67 9.74 -1.21
C ASP A 180 -13.26 10.13 -1.69
N HIS A 181 -12.55 9.19 -2.33
CA HIS A 181 -11.18 9.32 -2.80
C HIS A 181 -10.21 9.76 -1.69
N VAL A 182 -10.39 9.25 -0.47
CA VAL A 182 -9.59 9.61 0.70
C VAL A 182 -9.12 8.39 1.47
N LEU A 183 -7.97 8.50 2.14
CA LEU A 183 -7.55 7.53 3.14
C LEU A 183 -8.55 7.42 4.27
N LYS A 184 -8.74 6.20 4.77
CA LYS A 184 -9.55 5.98 5.97
C LYS A 184 -8.89 6.60 7.20
N LYS A 185 -9.71 7.01 8.17
CA LYS A 185 -9.25 7.70 9.38
C LYS A 185 -8.21 6.89 10.16
N GLU A 186 -8.37 5.57 10.18
CA GLU A 186 -7.44 4.64 10.84
C GLU A 186 -6.07 4.63 10.16
N CYS A 187 -6.05 4.68 8.82
CA CYS A 187 -4.82 4.77 8.04
C CYS A 187 -4.12 6.11 8.27
N VAL A 188 -4.88 7.22 8.20
CA VAL A 188 -4.35 8.57 8.50
C VAL A 188 -3.77 8.64 9.92
N ALA A 189 -4.46 8.07 10.92
CA ALA A 189 -3.98 8.04 12.29
C ALA A 189 -2.68 7.21 12.43
N ALA A 190 -2.59 6.08 11.73
CA ALA A 190 -1.37 5.26 11.71
C ALA A 190 -0.19 5.99 11.05
N LEU A 191 -0.42 6.64 9.90
CA LEU A 191 0.60 7.43 9.19
C LEU A 191 1.05 8.64 10.01
N ARG A 192 0.12 9.36 10.66
CA ARG A 192 0.47 10.45 11.60
C ARG A 192 1.31 9.94 12.75
N ARG A 193 0.98 8.77 13.31
CA ARG A 193 1.78 8.14 14.36
C ARG A 193 3.18 7.78 13.87
N ILE A 194 3.31 7.24 12.65
CA ILE A 194 4.62 6.95 12.04
C ILE A 194 5.43 8.23 11.89
N PHE A 195 4.83 9.29 11.33
CA PHE A 195 5.46 10.61 11.24
C PHE A 195 5.99 11.07 12.60
N THR A 196 5.15 11.06 13.64
CA THR A 196 5.55 11.46 14.99
C THR A 196 6.64 10.56 15.58
N LEU A 197 6.74 9.29 15.18
CA LEU A 197 7.82 8.42 15.63
C LEU A 197 9.14 8.68 14.90
N CYS A 198 9.09 9.11 13.64
CA CYS A 198 10.26 9.40 12.81
C CYS A 198 10.85 10.80 13.09
N ASP A 199 9.98 11.76 13.42
CA ASP A 199 10.35 13.10 13.88
C ASP A 199 11.04 12.94 15.25
N THR A 200 12.36 12.83 15.25
CA THR A 200 13.13 12.44 16.44
C THR A 200 13.34 13.64 17.34
N ASN A 201 13.46 14.83 16.75
CA ASN A 201 13.69 16.08 17.47
C ASN A 201 12.38 16.80 17.89
N LYS A 202 11.21 16.32 17.44
CA LYS A 202 9.86 16.84 17.73
C LYS A 202 9.62 18.26 17.23
N ASP A 203 10.30 18.68 16.17
CA ASP A 203 10.12 20.00 15.57
C ASP A 203 8.91 20.09 14.62
N GLY A 204 8.25 18.95 14.36
CA GLY A 204 7.06 18.85 13.52
C GLY A 204 7.35 18.85 12.02
N ILE A 205 8.60 18.65 11.62
CA ILE A 205 9.01 18.36 10.25
C ILE A 205 9.84 17.07 10.21
N LEU A 206 9.92 16.44 9.04
CA LEU A 206 10.90 15.39 8.77
C LEU A 206 11.98 15.97 7.87
N ASP A 207 13.17 16.14 8.43
CA ASP A 207 14.33 16.63 7.70
C ASP A 207 14.96 15.52 6.82
N ALA A 208 16.02 15.87 6.07
CA ALA A 208 16.67 14.91 5.20
C ALA A 208 17.33 13.74 5.97
N ASN A 209 17.75 13.94 7.22
CA ASN A 209 18.36 12.89 8.03
C ASN A 209 17.28 11.94 8.55
N GLU A 210 16.20 12.47 9.10
CA GLU A 210 15.08 11.69 9.65
C GLU A 210 14.37 10.89 8.55
N LEU A 211 14.21 11.47 7.35
CA LEU A 211 13.66 10.74 6.19
C LEU A 211 14.59 9.62 5.73
N ASN A 212 15.91 9.83 5.76
CA ASN A 212 16.87 8.79 5.41
C ASN A 212 16.91 7.67 6.45
N GLU A 213 16.79 7.99 7.73
CA GLU A 213 16.68 7.00 8.80
C GLU A 213 15.38 6.19 8.67
N PHE A 214 14.25 6.86 8.46
CA PHE A 214 12.97 6.21 8.19
C PHE A 214 13.07 5.22 7.02
N GLN A 215 13.64 5.64 5.89
CA GLN A 215 13.77 4.76 4.74
C GLN A 215 14.75 3.61 4.95
N ARG A 216 15.82 3.84 5.69
CA ARG A 216 16.75 2.78 6.03
C ARG A 216 16.08 1.71 6.91
N GLU A 217 15.29 2.12 7.89
CA GLU A 217 14.57 1.20 8.78
C GLU A 217 13.42 0.47 8.07
N CYS A 218 12.79 1.10 7.07
CA CYS A 218 11.66 0.49 6.34
C CYS A 218 12.05 -0.29 5.07
N PHE A 219 13.07 0.14 4.32
CA PHE A 219 13.39 -0.39 2.97
C PHE A 219 14.86 -0.79 2.79
N ASP A 220 15.68 -0.74 3.84
CA ASP A 220 17.12 -1.02 3.80
C ASP A 220 17.89 -0.20 2.73
N THR A 221 17.30 0.90 2.23
CA THR A 221 17.82 1.71 1.13
C THR A 221 17.70 3.20 1.46
N PRO A 222 18.78 4.00 1.38
CA PRO A 222 18.71 5.44 1.60
C PRO A 222 18.14 6.17 0.38
N LEU A 223 17.40 7.26 0.61
CA LEU A 223 16.85 8.08 -0.48
C LEU A 223 17.97 8.88 -1.15
N GLN A 224 17.96 8.95 -2.48
CA GLN A 224 18.88 9.88 -3.15
C GLN A 224 18.40 11.31 -2.92
N ALA A 225 19.32 12.24 -2.66
CA ALA A 225 18.99 13.64 -2.42
C ALA A 225 18.14 14.27 -3.55
N GLN A 226 18.34 13.82 -4.79
CA GLN A 226 17.57 14.28 -5.94
C GLN A 226 16.11 13.80 -5.94
N GLU A 227 15.86 12.57 -5.47
CA GLU A 227 14.51 12.02 -5.32
C GLU A 227 13.76 12.73 -4.20
N LEU A 228 14.45 13.00 -3.08
CA LEU A 228 13.89 13.74 -1.95
C LEU A 228 13.43 15.14 -2.36
N GLU A 229 14.29 15.88 -3.08
CA GLU A 229 13.94 17.21 -3.57
C GLU A 229 12.79 17.17 -4.60
N GLY A 230 12.72 16.10 -5.41
CA GLY A 230 11.58 15.86 -6.30
C GLY A 230 10.25 15.70 -5.54
N ILE A 231 10.25 14.90 -4.47
CA ILE A 231 9.07 14.70 -3.61
C ILE A 231 8.66 16.02 -2.94
N LYS A 232 9.61 16.77 -2.37
CA LYS A 232 9.32 18.07 -1.74
C LYS A 232 8.74 19.06 -2.74
N ALA A 233 9.29 19.13 -3.95
CA ALA A 233 8.79 20.02 -4.99
C ALA A 233 7.35 19.69 -5.39
N MET A 234 7.03 18.40 -5.56
CA MET A 234 5.68 17.91 -5.86
C MET A 234 4.69 18.28 -4.74
N VAL A 235 5.07 18.03 -3.48
CA VAL A 235 4.26 18.35 -2.31
C VAL A 235 4.00 19.86 -2.22
N GLN A 236 5.04 20.69 -2.43
CA GLN A 236 4.93 22.15 -2.34
C GLN A 236 4.02 22.74 -3.42
N GLU A 237 3.98 22.14 -4.61
CA GLU A 237 3.14 22.58 -5.72
C GLU A 237 1.64 22.43 -5.42
N HIS A 238 1.27 21.36 -4.72
CA HIS A 238 -0.13 21.00 -4.48
C HIS A 238 -0.61 21.31 -3.05
N SER A 239 0.30 21.29 -2.08
CA SER A 239 0.05 21.61 -0.67
C SER A 239 1.05 22.67 -0.20
N PRO A 240 0.66 23.96 -0.16
CA PRO A 240 1.59 25.03 0.21
C PRO A 240 2.14 24.92 1.63
N ASP A 241 1.41 24.23 2.53
CA ASP A 241 1.81 23.96 3.93
C ASP A 241 2.49 22.57 4.10
N GLY A 242 2.73 21.85 3.00
CA GLY A 242 3.31 20.50 3.01
C GLY A 242 4.82 20.47 3.24
N VAL A 243 5.55 21.55 2.96
CA VAL A 243 6.99 21.66 3.24
C VAL A 243 7.23 22.92 4.08
N ARG A 244 7.99 22.76 5.17
CA ARG A 244 8.38 23.87 6.04
C ARG A 244 9.84 23.73 6.40
N ASP A 245 10.59 24.84 6.33
CA ASP A 245 12.02 24.91 6.69
C ASP A 245 12.92 23.83 6.03
N GLY A 246 12.52 23.38 4.83
CA GLY A 246 13.26 22.36 4.07
C GLY A 246 12.96 20.91 4.46
N GLY A 247 12.03 20.67 5.39
CA GLY A 247 11.51 19.36 5.78
C GLY A 247 10.03 19.16 5.44
N LEU A 248 9.59 17.91 5.43
CA LEU A 248 8.18 17.56 5.17
C LEU A 248 7.35 17.74 6.45
N THR A 249 6.23 18.46 6.38
CA THR A 249 5.29 18.53 7.51
C THR A 249 4.43 17.27 7.57
N ALA A 250 3.67 17.08 8.65
CA ALA A 250 2.73 15.96 8.75
C ALA A 250 1.73 15.93 7.58
N GLU A 251 1.26 17.10 7.13
CA GLU A 251 0.36 17.20 5.97
C GLU A 251 1.10 16.89 4.65
N GLY A 252 2.37 17.29 4.51
CA GLY A 252 3.20 16.94 3.36
C GLY A 252 3.58 15.45 3.31
N PHE A 253 3.74 14.80 4.47
CA PHE A 253 3.95 13.35 4.57
C PHE A 253 2.68 12.56 4.19
N LEU A 254 1.50 13.11 4.51
CA LEU A 254 0.22 12.51 4.13
C LEU A 254 -0.20 12.84 2.68
N PHE A 255 0.33 13.91 2.09
CA PHE A 255 -0.07 14.41 0.77
C PHE A 255 0.06 13.37 -0.35
N PRO A 256 1.19 12.66 -0.53
CA PRO A 256 1.30 11.59 -1.53
C PRO A 256 0.25 10.48 -1.34
N ALA A 257 -0.26 10.33 -0.12
CA ALA A 257 -1.28 9.34 0.20
C ALA A 257 -2.72 9.88 0.06
N HIS A 258 -2.92 11.19 -0.12
CA HIS A 258 -4.23 11.82 -0.31
C HIS A 258 -4.59 12.08 -1.79
N GLU A 259 -3.63 12.46 -2.63
CA GLU A 259 -3.82 12.68 -4.08
C GLU A 259 -3.75 11.37 -4.90
N ILE A 260 -4.11 10.24 -4.28
CA ILE A 260 -4.08 8.92 -4.92
C ILE A 260 -5.14 8.90 -6.03
N HIS A 261 -4.72 9.19 -7.25
CA HIS A 261 -5.42 8.75 -8.44
C HIS A 261 -5.27 7.23 -8.56
N PRO A 262 -6.37 6.48 -8.80
CA PRO A 262 -6.33 5.04 -9.02
C PRO A 262 -5.54 4.61 -10.28
N ALA A 263 -5.05 5.56 -11.06
CA ALA A 263 -4.32 5.34 -12.30
C ALA A 263 -2.80 5.53 -12.09
N GLY A 264 -2.12 4.45 -11.72
CA GLY A 264 -0.87 4.12 -12.42
C GLY A 264 0.49 4.42 -11.79
N SER A 265 0.64 5.00 -10.59
CA SER A 265 2.00 5.25 -10.07
C SER A 265 2.17 5.11 -8.54
N PHE A 266 1.74 3.96 -8.00
CA PHE A 266 1.96 3.65 -6.58
C PHE A 266 2.47 2.22 -6.35
N GLY A 267 3.01 1.60 -7.40
CA GLY A 267 3.77 0.34 -7.32
C GLY A 267 4.93 0.40 -6.33
N ASP A 268 5.50 1.59 -6.09
CA ASP A 268 6.72 1.68 -5.28
C ASP A 268 6.50 2.44 -3.96
N TYR A 269 5.52 3.36 -3.88
CA TYR A 269 5.29 4.16 -2.66
C TYR A 269 4.37 3.49 -1.63
N LEU A 270 3.49 2.55 -2.03
CA LEU A 270 2.68 1.75 -1.08
C LEU A 270 3.49 0.63 -0.45
N ASP A 271 4.68 0.33 -0.98
CA ASP A 271 5.64 -0.48 -0.24
C ASP A 271 6.01 0.26 1.07
N CYS A 272 6.00 1.61 1.05
CA CYS A 272 6.24 2.43 2.22
C CYS A 272 5.15 2.44 3.29
N ALA A 273 3.90 2.25 2.89
CA ALA A 273 2.77 2.14 3.81
C ALA A 273 2.32 0.68 4.04
N SER A 274 2.99 -0.28 3.39
CA SER A 274 2.95 -1.70 3.74
C SER A 274 3.76 -1.94 5.02
N VAL A 275 3.47 -1.14 6.04
CA VAL A 275 3.61 -1.60 7.41
C VAL A 275 2.65 -2.77 7.48
N GLU A 276 3.17 -3.97 7.25
CA GLU A 276 2.63 -5.15 7.87
C GLU A 276 2.41 -4.73 9.32
N THR A 277 1.18 -4.44 9.68
CA THR A 277 0.78 -4.48 11.08
C THR A 277 0.83 -5.95 11.41
N LYS A 278 2.06 -6.47 11.57
CA LYS A 278 2.34 -7.60 12.41
C LYS A 278 1.75 -7.17 13.73
N THR A 279 0.51 -7.62 13.93
CA THR A 279 -0.17 -7.71 15.21
C THR A 279 0.54 -8.77 16.05
N GLU A 280 1.88 -8.77 16.03
CA GLU A 280 2.63 -9.42 17.07
C GLU A 280 2.22 -8.71 18.36
N PRO A 281 1.77 -9.46 19.36
CA PRO A 281 1.46 -8.87 20.64
C PRO A 281 2.73 -8.16 21.12
N ILE A 282 2.59 -6.87 21.42
CA ILE A 282 3.66 -6.01 21.98
C ILE A 282 4.28 -6.66 23.24
N SER A 283 3.55 -7.59 23.88
CA SER A 283 4.06 -8.46 24.93
C SER A 283 4.95 -9.58 24.39
N ARG A 284 6.25 -9.29 24.27
CA ARG A 284 7.26 -10.36 24.33
C ARG A 284 7.21 -10.96 25.74
N ARG A 285 7.11 -12.30 25.84
CA ARG A 285 7.21 -12.98 27.14
C ARG A 285 8.62 -12.77 27.70
N PHE A 286 8.69 -12.13 28.86
CA PHE A 286 9.92 -11.96 29.63
C PHE A 286 9.77 -12.73 30.93
N ASP A 287 10.37 -13.92 31.00
CA ASP A 287 10.26 -14.79 32.17
C ASP A 287 11.22 -14.30 33.26
N VAL A 288 10.65 -13.82 34.37
CA VAL A 288 11.40 -13.38 35.54
C VAL A 288 11.40 -14.52 36.57
N PRO A 289 12.57 -15.02 37.00
CA PRO A 289 12.64 -16.01 38.07
C PRO A 289 12.00 -15.48 39.37
N HIS A 290 11.46 -16.39 40.20
CA HIS A 290 10.68 -16.03 41.39
C HIS A 290 11.44 -15.19 42.44
N ASP A 291 12.77 -15.18 42.41
CA ASP A 291 13.64 -14.44 43.33
C ASP A 291 14.39 -13.27 42.65
N CYS A 292 13.93 -12.82 41.49
CA CYS A 292 14.56 -11.73 40.73
C CYS A 292 13.64 -10.52 40.56
N SER A 293 14.24 -9.32 40.52
CA SER A 293 13.59 -8.06 40.13
C SER A 293 13.97 -7.67 38.69
N VAL A 294 13.18 -6.78 38.11
CA VAL A 294 13.45 -6.18 36.80
C VAL A 294 13.68 -4.69 36.99
N GLU A 295 14.80 -4.21 36.47
CA GLU A 295 15.16 -2.80 36.49
C GLU A 295 15.50 -2.34 35.07
N LEU A 296 15.34 -1.04 34.82
CA LEU A 296 15.77 -0.46 33.56
C LEU A 296 17.30 -0.37 33.53
N SER A 297 17.88 -0.76 32.40
CA SER A 297 19.31 -0.55 32.17
C SER A 297 19.63 0.96 32.08
N PRO A 298 20.91 1.36 32.23
CA PRO A 298 21.31 2.76 32.03
C PRO A 298 20.89 3.32 30.66
N ASN A 299 20.92 2.49 29.61
CA ASN A 299 20.45 2.88 28.28
C ASN A 299 18.92 3.07 28.24
N GLY A 300 18.17 2.25 28.98
CA GLY A 300 16.72 2.41 29.11
C GLY A 300 16.35 3.68 29.86
N TYR A 301 17.06 4.00 30.94
CA TYR A 301 16.89 5.29 31.64
C TYR A 301 17.23 6.47 30.75
N LYS A 302 18.34 6.39 30.00
CA LYS A 302 18.73 7.45 29.06
C LYS A 302 17.65 7.67 28.00
N PHE A 303 17.15 6.60 27.37
CA PHE A 303 16.07 6.69 26.40
C PHE A 303 14.82 7.39 26.95
N LEU A 304 14.36 7.02 28.16
CA LEU A 304 13.20 7.68 28.77
C LEU A 304 13.47 9.15 29.13
N THR A 305 14.71 9.48 29.46
CA THR A 305 15.12 10.85 29.78
C THR A 305 15.16 11.70 28.53
N ASP A 306 15.78 11.22 27.46
CA ASP A 306 15.84 11.88 26.16
C ASP A 306 14.41 12.06 25.60
N LEU A 307 13.53 11.06 25.79
CA LEU A 307 12.11 11.14 25.43
C LEU A 307 11.37 12.19 26.26
N PHE A 308 11.61 12.27 27.57
CA PHE A 308 11.00 13.29 28.42
C PHE A 308 11.43 14.70 27.99
N GLU A 309 12.73 14.92 27.81
CA GLU A 309 13.31 16.20 27.39
C GLU A 309 12.81 16.64 26.00
N ALA A 310 12.50 15.71 25.11
CA ALA A 310 11.94 16.01 23.79
C ALA A 310 10.47 16.49 23.81
N PHE A 311 9.70 16.13 24.84
CA PHE A 311 8.29 16.52 24.98
C PHE A 311 8.05 17.65 25.99
N ASP A 312 9.04 17.98 26.82
CA ASP A 312 9.07 19.15 27.72
C ASP A 312 9.38 20.42 26.91
N LYS A 313 8.35 21.00 26.29
CA LYS A 313 8.48 22.14 25.36
C LYS A 313 8.73 23.44 26.11
N ASP A 314 8.16 23.57 27.30
CA ASP A 314 8.36 24.75 28.15
C ASP A 314 9.66 24.69 28.99
N GLN A 315 10.38 23.56 28.94
CA GLN A 315 11.63 23.30 29.65
C GLN A 315 11.50 23.51 31.16
N ASP A 316 10.31 23.24 31.71
CA ASP A 316 9.99 23.44 33.12
C ASP A 316 10.38 22.22 33.99
N GLY A 317 10.85 21.13 33.37
CA GLY A 317 11.25 19.90 34.04
C GLY A 317 10.09 19.00 34.47
N ALA A 318 8.86 19.34 34.04
CA ALA A 318 7.63 18.58 34.21
C ALA A 318 6.90 18.47 32.85
N LEU A 319 5.96 17.52 32.75
CA LEU A 319 5.07 17.44 31.58
C LEU A 319 3.68 17.91 31.99
N ASN A 320 3.21 18.96 31.33
CA ASN A 320 1.86 19.48 31.50
C ASN A 320 0.83 18.60 30.75
N GLN A 321 -0.47 18.90 30.89
CA GLN A 321 -1.52 18.06 30.32
C GLN A 321 -1.47 17.98 28.78
N ASP A 322 -1.06 19.06 28.13
CA ASP A 322 -0.95 19.12 26.66
C ASP A 322 0.28 18.34 26.20
N GLU A 323 1.42 18.48 26.89
CA GLU A 323 2.65 17.72 26.62
C GLU A 323 2.50 16.21 26.89
N LEU A 324 1.75 15.83 27.93
CA LEU A 324 1.39 14.44 28.19
C LEU A 324 0.46 13.88 27.11
N THR A 325 -0.45 14.70 26.61
CA THR A 325 -1.33 14.31 25.50
C THR A 325 -0.52 14.10 24.23
N ASP A 326 0.44 14.98 23.95
CA ASP A 326 1.38 14.86 22.84
C ASP A 326 2.27 13.61 22.99
N LEU A 327 2.82 13.35 24.18
CA LEU A 327 3.64 12.17 24.47
C LEU A 327 2.89 10.86 24.19
N PHE A 328 1.62 10.78 24.60
CA PHE A 328 0.79 9.59 24.41
C PHE A 328 0.01 9.57 23.09
N SER A 329 0.19 10.56 22.20
CA SER A 329 -0.39 10.53 20.86
C SER A 329 0.02 9.30 20.05
N THR A 330 1.19 8.74 20.36
CA THR A 330 1.73 7.51 19.76
C THR A 330 1.33 6.23 20.49
N SER A 331 0.39 6.31 21.45
CA SER A 331 -0.14 5.18 22.22
C SER A 331 -1.65 5.01 21.93
N PRO A 332 -2.24 3.81 22.07
CA PRO A 332 -3.70 3.60 21.95
C PRO A 332 -4.56 4.39 22.95
N GLY A 333 -3.92 5.10 23.87
CA GLY A 333 -4.51 5.96 24.90
C GLY A 333 -3.46 6.32 25.94
N ASN A 334 -3.81 7.20 26.88
CA ASN A 334 -2.94 7.54 28.01
C ASN A 334 -2.87 6.34 29.00
N PRO A 335 -1.72 5.66 29.13
CA PRO A 335 -1.57 4.50 30.01
C PRO A 335 -1.62 4.88 31.50
N TRP A 336 -1.38 6.15 31.83
CA TRP A 336 -1.38 6.68 33.19
C TRP A 336 -2.75 7.17 33.66
N ALA A 337 -3.73 7.28 32.75
CA ALA A 337 -5.09 7.73 33.08
C ALA A 337 -5.77 6.86 34.17
N ALA A 338 -5.42 5.57 34.24
CA ALA A 338 -5.94 4.65 35.24
C ALA A 338 -5.12 4.63 36.55
N GLN A 339 -3.94 5.28 36.60
CA GLN A 339 -2.97 5.13 37.70
C GLN A 339 -2.90 6.32 38.68
N GLN A 340 -3.95 7.14 38.75
CA GLN A 340 -4.00 8.33 39.63
C GLN A 340 -2.77 9.26 39.45
N PHE A 341 -2.15 9.25 38.26
CA PHE A 341 -1.07 10.16 37.94
C PHE A 341 -1.63 11.60 37.88
N PRO A 342 -0.94 12.60 38.45
CA PRO A 342 0.42 12.57 38.99
C PRO A 342 0.54 12.32 40.51
N GLU A 343 -0.54 11.97 41.22
CA GLU A 343 -0.56 11.76 42.69
C GLU A 343 0.37 10.62 43.16
N THR A 344 0.80 9.75 42.25
CA THR A 344 1.69 8.61 42.50
C THR A 344 3.17 8.89 42.21
N THR A 345 3.52 10.11 41.78
CA THR A 345 4.89 10.52 41.41
C THR A 345 5.26 11.87 42.01
N VAL A 346 6.54 12.22 42.01
CA VAL A 346 6.99 13.57 42.38
C VAL A 346 6.31 14.57 41.43
N ALA A 347 5.59 15.52 41.99
CA ALA A 347 4.92 16.57 41.23
C ALA A 347 5.51 17.94 41.60
N ASN A 348 5.56 18.87 40.65
CA ASN A 348 5.91 20.25 40.95
C ASN A 348 4.78 20.94 41.77
N ASP A 349 5.02 22.16 42.24
CA ASP A 349 4.06 22.92 43.08
C ASP A 349 2.67 23.14 42.40
N ALA A 350 2.58 22.89 41.09
CA ALA A 350 1.35 22.95 40.29
C ALA A 350 0.68 21.58 40.08
N GLY A 351 1.21 20.50 40.64
CA GLY A 351 0.66 19.16 40.52
C GLY A 351 0.93 18.50 39.15
N ARG A 352 2.06 18.79 38.49
CA ARG A 352 2.50 18.16 37.23
C ARG A 352 3.60 17.14 37.49
N GLY A 353 3.60 15.99 36.81
CA GLY A 353 4.59 14.94 37.04
C GLY A 353 6.01 15.33 36.61
N HIS A 354 6.97 15.11 37.50
CA HIS A 354 8.37 15.48 37.37
C HIS A 354 9.18 14.44 36.56
N SER A 355 10.26 14.88 35.91
CA SER A 355 11.25 13.99 35.25
C SER A 355 11.69 12.83 36.18
N PRO A 356 11.99 11.60 35.68
CA PRO A 356 12.49 10.48 36.49
C PRO A 356 13.87 10.71 37.12
N ARG A 357 14.42 11.93 37.05
CA ARG A 357 15.68 12.26 37.70
C ARG A 357 15.44 12.51 39.20
N VAL A 358 16.24 11.77 39.97
CA VAL A 358 16.53 11.90 41.40
C VAL A 358 15.70 10.98 42.31
N GLY A 359 16.12 9.71 42.32
CA GLY A 359 16.16 8.83 43.48
C GLY A 359 17.46 8.04 43.46
#